data_AF-A0A7J8PYG2-F1
#
_entry.id   AF-A0A7J8PYG2-F1
#
_cell.length_a   1.000
_cell.length_b   1.000
_cell.length_c   1.000
_cell.angle_alpha   90.00
_cell.angle_beta   90.00
_cell.angle_gamma   90.00
#
_symmetry.space_group_name_H-M   'P 1'
#
loop_
_entity.id
_entity.type
_entity.pdbx_description
1 polymer ?
#
loop_
_entity_poly.entity_id
_entity_poly.type
_entity_poly.pdbx_seq_one_letter_code
_entity_poly.pdbx_strand_id
1 'polypeptide(L)'
;MSENVPPVQTHDHEALTSPLLPHYQRASNSTSQLAIVGVNVCPIESLDYEIAENDFYKQDWRARDKIQNFQYIFMKWLLCFLIGCIVSVVGFCNNLAVENIAGVKFVITSNMMLTGRYEMAFLVFFLSNLVLTLFAAIITTFISPAAAGSGIPEMKAYLNGVDAPGIISLRTLIVKIIGSISAVSSSLLVGKAGPMMHIGACIASLLGQGGSRRYGLTWKWIRFFKNDRDRRDLVTCGSAAGIAAAFRAPVGGVLFALEEMASWWTSGLLWRAFFTTAVVAIILRALIDVCLSGKCGLFGKGGLIMFDVYSANISYHMQDVPPVLLLGVVGGILGSLYNFLLDKVLRVYAIINKKSVTYKIFIACTISIFTSCLLFGLPWLASCQPCPLDSTEDCPTIGRS
;
A
#
# COMPACT_ATOMS: atom_id res chain seq x y z
N MET A 1 -87.28 4.67 7.56
CA MET A 1 -86.32 4.69 6.44
C MET A 1 -84.98 5.11 7.04
N SER A 2 -84.36 4.30 7.90
CA SER A 2 -83.46 3.18 7.57
C SER A 2 -82.64 3.43 6.31
N GLU A 3 -81.47 4.04 6.48
CA GLU A 3 -80.41 3.96 5.48
C GLU A 3 -79.13 3.53 6.18
N ASN A 4 -78.58 2.44 5.64
CA ASN A 4 -77.52 1.62 6.21
C ASN A 4 -76.18 2.33 6.15
N VAL A 5 -75.54 2.49 7.31
CA VAL A 5 -74.11 2.75 7.42
C VAL A 5 -73.38 1.41 7.21
N PRO A 6 -72.48 1.26 6.22
CA PRO A 6 -71.67 0.05 6.13
C PRO A 6 -70.64 0.03 7.27
N PRO A 7 -70.34 -1.13 7.87
CA PRO A 7 -69.37 -1.20 8.95
C PRO A 7 -67.96 -0.96 8.40
N VAL A 8 -67.22 -0.08 9.08
CA VAL A 8 -65.77 0.04 8.95
C VAL A 8 -65.15 -1.30 9.31
N GLN A 9 -64.62 -2.01 8.32
CA GLN A 9 -63.81 -3.20 8.54
C GLN A 9 -62.53 -2.80 9.27
N THR A 10 -62.46 -3.16 10.54
CA THR A 10 -61.27 -3.13 11.38
C THR A 10 -60.36 -4.29 10.97
N HIS A 11 -59.49 -4.07 9.98
CA HIS A 11 -58.45 -5.02 9.59
C HIS A 11 -57.07 -4.34 9.55
N ASP A 12 -56.63 -3.71 10.64
CA ASP A 12 -55.32 -3.02 10.66
C ASP A 12 -54.50 -3.21 11.93
N HIS A 13 -54.61 -4.36 12.63
CA HIS A 13 -53.70 -4.66 13.76
C HIS A 13 -53.03 -6.05 13.77
N GLU A 14 -53.34 -6.97 12.84
CA GLU A 14 -52.69 -8.30 12.79
C GLU A 14 -51.67 -8.49 11.66
N ALA A 15 -51.49 -7.53 10.76
CA ALA A 15 -50.56 -7.67 9.63
C ALA A 15 -49.06 -7.44 9.98
N LEU A 16 -48.74 -7.00 11.20
CA LEU A 16 -47.36 -6.64 11.61
C LEU A 16 -46.53 -7.79 12.20
N THR A 17 -47.07 -9.02 12.26
CA THR A 17 -46.35 -10.19 12.81
C THR A 17 -46.14 -11.33 11.80
N SER A 18 -46.60 -11.20 10.56
CA SER A 18 -46.39 -12.21 9.51
C SER A 18 -45.24 -11.86 8.56
N PRO A 19 -44.34 -12.80 8.21
CA PRO A 19 -43.34 -12.57 7.19
C PRO A 19 -44.02 -12.30 5.83
N LEU A 20 -43.69 -11.17 5.19
CA LEU A 20 -44.30 -10.72 3.92
C LEU A 20 -43.95 -11.58 2.70
N LEU A 21 -43.23 -12.70 2.87
CA LEU A 21 -42.92 -13.64 1.79
C LEU A 21 -42.99 -15.08 2.32
N PRO A 22 -43.84 -15.95 1.74
CA PRO A 22 -43.69 -17.39 1.92
C PRO A 22 -42.38 -17.83 1.25
N HIS A 23 -41.72 -18.80 1.88
CA HIS A 23 -40.44 -19.40 1.51
C HIS A 23 -40.37 -19.77 0.02
N TYR A 24 -39.99 -18.82 -0.85
CA TYR A 24 -39.74 -19.11 -2.27
C TYR A 24 -38.31 -19.59 -2.46
N GLN A 25 -38.21 -20.79 -3.03
CA GLN A 25 -36.98 -21.49 -3.35
C GLN A 25 -36.07 -20.65 -4.27
N ARG A 26 -34.77 -20.81 -4.06
CA ARG A 26 -33.63 -20.29 -4.83
C ARG A 26 -33.98 -19.92 -6.29
N ALA A 27 -34.17 -18.63 -6.55
CA ALA A 27 -33.91 -18.05 -7.86
C ALA A 27 -32.48 -17.49 -7.86
N SER A 28 -31.59 -18.16 -8.58
CA SER A 28 -30.25 -17.66 -8.92
C SER A 28 -30.38 -16.57 -9.98
N ASN A 29 -30.70 -15.34 -9.60
CA ASN A 29 -30.56 -14.18 -10.48
C ASN A 29 -29.44 -13.29 -9.96
N SER A 30 -28.25 -13.52 -10.51
CA SER A 30 -27.16 -12.56 -10.48
C SER A 30 -27.60 -11.30 -11.25
N THR A 31 -27.34 -10.15 -10.63
CA THR A 31 -27.26 -8.81 -11.23
C THR A 31 -28.54 -8.26 -11.85
N SER A 32 -29.05 -7.18 -11.26
CA SER A 32 -29.86 -6.16 -11.94
C SER A 32 -29.01 -5.51 -13.03
N GLN A 33 -28.84 -6.19 -14.17
CA GLN A 33 -28.35 -5.59 -15.40
C GLN A 33 -29.57 -5.17 -16.23
N LEU A 34 -30.11 -3.98 -15.94
CA LEU A 34 -30.72 -3.18 -16.99
C LEU A 34 -29.57 -2.64 -17.85
N ALA A 35 -29.01 -3.52 -18.70
CA ALA A 35 -28.05 -3.11 -19.69
C ALA A 35 -28.78 -2.23 -20.72
N ILE A 36 -28.57 -0.92 -20.64
CA ILE A 36 -29.00 0.00 -21.70
C ILE A 36 -28.14 -0.33 -22.92
N VAL A 37 -28.74 -1.06 -23.87
CA VAL A 37 -28.09 -1.44 -25.13
C VAL A 37 -27.63 -0.17 -25.84
N GLY A 38 -26.31 -0.01 -26.02
CA GLY A 38 -25.70 1.12 -26.73
C GLY A 38 -24.89 2.10 -25.86
N VAL A 39 -24.87 1.95 -24.54
CA VAL A 39 -24.01 2.77 -23.67
C VAL A 39 -22.63 2.12 -23.55
N ASN A 40 -21.56 2.86 -23.88
CA ASN A 40 -20.21 2.50 -23.48
C ASN A 40 -20.15 2.54 -21.95
N VAL A 41 -20.32 1.38 -21.30
CA VAL A 41 -20.29 1.27 -19.84
C VAL A 41 -18.92 1.74 -19.37
N CYS A 42 -18.91 2.81 -18.58
CA CYS A 42 -17.68 3.22 -17.90
C CYS A 42 -17.34 2.10 -16.91
N PRO A 43 -16.14 1.50 -16.97
CA PRO A 43 -15.79 0.41 -16.06
C PRO A 43 -15.53 0.90 -14.62
N ILE A 44 -15.59 2.21 -14.39
CA ILE A 44 -15.39 2.85 -13.10
C ILE A 44 -16.76 3.13 -12.49
N GLU A 45 -16.99 2.56 -11.32
CA GLU A 45 -18.24 2.66 -10.56
C GLU A 45 -18.02 3.44 -9.25
N SER A 46 -19.12 3.79 -8.58
CA SER A 46 -19.07 4.37 -7.23
C SER A 46 -19.26 3.30 -6.14
N LEU A 47 -18.65 3.50 -4.98
CA LEU A 47 -18.88 2.68 -3.78
C LEU A 47 -20.00 3.26 -2.93
N ASP A 48 -20.87 2.39 -2.43
CA ASP A 48 -22.02 2.75 -1.60
C ASP A 48 -21.61 2.83 -0.12
N TYR A 49 -20.92 3.92 0.25
CA TYR A 49 -20.49 4.15 1.63
C TYR A 49 -21.60 4.53 2.59
N GLU A 50 -22.64 5.17 2.06
CA GLU A 50 -23.85 5.49 2.81
C GLU A 50 -24.73 4.25 2.90
N ILE A 51 -25.12 3.88 4.12
CA ILE A 51 -26.00 2.73 4.32
C ILE A 51 -27.42 3.18 4.04
N ALA A 52 -28.10 2.53 3.09
CA ALA A 52 -29.52 2.75 2.84
C ALA A 52 -30.36 2.27 4.03
N GLU A 53 -30.93 3.20 4.79
CA GLU A 53 -31.73 2.94 6.00
C GLU A 53 -33.16 2.46 5.67
N ASN A 54 -33.26 1.35 4.94
CA ASN A 54 -34.53 0.75 4.56
C ASN A 54 -35.13 -0.04 5.73
N ASP A 55 -36.43 -0.33 5.67
CA ASP A 55 -37.13 -1.10 6.71
C ASP A 55 -36.50 -2.48 6.95
N PHE A 56 -35.96 -3.10 5.89
CA PHE A 56 -35.18 -4.34 6.00
C PHE A 56 -33.93 -4.19 6.86
N TYR A 57 -33.17 -3.10 6.69
CA TYR A 57 -31.98 -2.83 7.50
C TYR A 57 -32.37 -2.58 8.96
N LYS A 58 -33.43 -1.79 9.19
CA LYS A 58 -33.96 -1.52 10.54
C LYS A 58 -34.51 -2.78 11.21
N GLN A 59 -35.13 -3.68 10.46
CA GLN A 59 -35.62 -4.97 10.98
C GLN A 59 -34.47 -5.92 11.30
N ASP A 60 -33.47 -6.07 10.42
CA ASP A 60 -32.27 -6.86 10.69
C ASP A 60 -31.54 -6.33 11.93
N TRP A 61 -31.42 -5.01 12.05
CA TRP A 61 -30.75 -4.40 13.20
C TRP A 61 -31.51 -4.61 14.52
N ARG A 62 -32.85 -4.55 14.51
CA ARG A 62 -33.69 -4.87 15.67
C ARG A 62 -33.69 -6.35 16.04
N ALA A 63 -33.56 -7.24 15.04
CA ALA A 63 -33.53 -8.68 15.24
C ALA A 63 -32.19 -9.21 15.77
N ARG A 64 -31.13 -8.37 15.79
CA ARG A 64 -29.81 -8.77 16.25
C ARG A 64 -29.77 -8.90 17.77
N ASP A 65 -29.44 -10.10 18.21
CA ASP A 65 -29.14 -10.37 19.61
C ASP A 65 -27.86 -9.66 20.09
N LYS A 66 -27.78 -9.41 21.39
CA LYS A 66 -26.57 -8.88 22.05
C LYS A 66 -25.32 -9.69 21.72
N ILE A 67 -25.47 -11.02 21.58
CA ILE A 67 -24.38 -11.93 21.22
C ILE A 67 -23.87 -11.63 19.80
N GLN A 68 -24.76 -11.42 18.84
CA GLN A 68 -24.39 -11.12 17.46
C GLN A 68 -23.70 -9.76 17.34
N ASN A 69 -24.16 -8.76 18.11
CA ASN A 69 -23.52 -7.46 18.17
C ASN A 69 -22.10 -7.55 18.78
N PHE A 70 -21.94 -8.31 19.87
CA PHE A 70 -20.62 -8.56 20.45
C PHE A 70 -19.70 -9.29 19.47
N GLN A 71 -20.19 -10.33 18.80
CA GLN A 71 -19.44 -11.04 17.75
C GLN A 71 -19.00 -10.10 16.62
N TYR A 72 -19.87 -9.21 16.16
CA TYR A 72 -19.54 -8.24 15.12
C TYR A 72 -18.42 -7.29 15.55
N ILE A 73 -18.49 -6.74 16.77
CA ILE A 73 -17.43 -5.87 17.30
C ILE A 73 -16.13 -6.64 17.46
N PHE A 74 -16.17 -7.83 18.07
CA PHE A 74 -14.99 -8.68 18.26
C PHE A 74 -14.32 -9.01 16.92
N MET A 75 -15.10 -9.38 15.90
CA MET A 75 -14.57 -9.70 14.58
C MET A 75 -13.93 -8.50 13.88
N LYS A 76 -14.44 -7.27 14.08
CA LYS A 76 -13.76 -6.05 13.57
C LYS A 76 -12.36 -5.90 14.14
N TRP A 77 -12.23 -6.03 15.46
CA TRP A 77 -10.95 -5.91 16.15
C TRP A 77 -10.01 -7.07 15.79
N LEU A 78 -10.54 -8.28 15.65
CA LEU A 78 -9.77 -9.44 15.19
C LEU A 78 -9.25 -9.23 13.76
N LEU A 79 -10.07 -8.70 12.84
CA LEU A 79 -9.64 -8.38 11.49
C LEU A 79 -8.55 -7.31 11.48
N CYS A 80 -8.69 -6.24 12.27
CA CYS A 80 -7.65 -5.24 12.46
C CYS A 80 -6.33 -5.86 12.97
N PHE A 81 -6.40 -6.76 13.97
CA PHE A 81 -5.25 -7.48 14.48
C PHE A 81 -4.56 -8.32 13.38
N LEU A 82 -5.35 -9.12 12.64
CA LEU A 82 -4.85 -9.96 11.55
C LEU A 82 -4.24 -9.15 10.40
N ILE A 83 -4.85 -8.01 10.04
CA ILE A 83 -4.29 -7.06 9.07
C ILE A 83 -2.92 -6.59 9.54
N GLY A 84 -2.80 -6.13 10.79
CA GLY A 84 -1.51 -5.69 11.35
C GLY A 84 -0.45 -6.80 11.33
N CYS A 85 -0.83 -8.02 11.70
CA CYS A 85 0.07 -9.19 11.66
C CYS A 85 0.56 -9.50 10.25
N ILE A 86 -0.35 -9.58 9.28
CA ILE A 86 -0.01 -9.97 7.91
C ILE A 86 0.80 -8.85 7.23
N VAL A 87 0.40 -7.58 7.40
CA VAL A 87 1.10 -6.44 6.80
C VAL A 87 2.51 -6.28 7.36
N SER A 88 2.71 -6.49 8.67
CA SER A 88 4.06 -6.45 9.27
C SER A 88 4.95 -7.57 8.77
N VAL A 89 4.46 -8.80 8.67
CA VAL A 89 5.21 -9.93 8.11
C VAL A 89 5.57 -9.68 6.64
N VAL A 90 4.61 -9.24 5.82
CA VAL A 90 4.85 -8.94 4.40
C VAL A 90 5.83 -7.77 4.24
N GLY A 91 5.68 -6.70 5.02
CA GLY A 91 6.58 -5.56 5.02
C GLY A 91 7.99 -5.94 5.45
N PHE A 92 8.11 -6.76 6.50
CA PHE A 92 9.38 -7.31 6.95
C PHE A 92 10.06 -8.15 5.86
N CYS A 93 9.34 -9.09 5.24
CA CYS A 93 9.86 -9.92 4.16
C CYS A 93 10.26 -9.09 2.92
N ASN A 94 9.49 -8.05 2.58
CA ASN A 94 9.84 -7.14 1.48
C ASN A 94 11.16 -6.40 1.79
N ASN A 95 11.29 -5.87 3.00
CA ASN A 95 12.52 -5.21 3.45
C ASN A 95 13.72 -6.15 3.42
N LEU A 96 13.55 -7.37 3.95
CA LEU A 96 14.57 -8.39 3.98
C LEU A 96 15.02 -8.82 2.57
N ALA A 97 14.07 -8.97 1.64
CA ALA A 97 14.37 -9.32 0.26
C ALA A 97 15.15 -8.20 -0.44
N VAL A 98 14.70 -6.95 -0.31
CA VAL A 98 15.38 -5.78 -0.90
C VAL A 98 16.80 -5.65 -0.36
N GLU A 99 16.98 -5.70 0.95
CA GLU A 99 18.30 -5.53 1.57
C GLU A 99 19.27 -6.65 1.19
N ASN A 100 18.81 -7.90 1.10
CA ASN A 100 19.67 -9.00 0.67
C ASN A 100 19.99 -8.94 -0.83
N ILE A 101 19.02 -8.67 -1.71
CA ILE A 101 19.26 -8.61 -3.16
C ILE A 101 20.15 -7.42 -3.50
N ALA A 102 19.83 -6.23 -2.99
CA ALA A 102 20.65 -5.04 -3.19
C ALA A 102 22.02 -5.19 -2.52
N GLY A 103 22.07 -5.73 -1.30
CA GLY A 103 23.30 -5.94 -0.54
C GLY A 103 24.27 -6.88 -1.25
N VAL A 104 23.81 -8.04 -1.73
CA VAL A 104 24.65 -8.99 -2.51
C VAL A 104 25.20 -8.32 -3.76
N LYS A 105 24.37 -7.58 -4.50
CA LYS A 105 24.82 -6.82 -5.68
C LYS A 105 25.92 -5.84 -5.32
N PHE A 106 25.73 -5.01 -4.30
CA PHE A 106 26.72 -4.01 -3.89
C PHE A 106 28.01 -4.65 -3.37
N VAL A 107 27.95 -5.73 -2.61
CA VAL A 107 29.13 -6.46 -2.12
C VAL A 107 29.93 -7.05 -3.29
N ILE A 108 29.26 -7.66 -4.27
CA ILE A 108 29.94 -8.21 -5.45
C ILE A 108 30.63 -7.09 -6.24
N THR A 109 29.92 -5.99 -6.52
CA THR A 109 30.49 -4.84 -7.25
C THR A 109 31.66 -4.23 -6.50
N SER A 110 31.53 -4.02 -5.19
CA SER A 110 32.58 -3.45 -4.33
C SER A 110 33.82 -4.35 -4.30
N ASN A 111 33.66 -5.66 -4.10
CA ASN A 111 34.76 -6.62 -4.12
C ASN A 111 35.50 -6.60 -5.48
N MET A 112 34.78 -6.52 -6.59
CA MET A 112 35.40 -6.41 -7.92
C MET A 112 36.17 -5.11 -8.09
N MET A 113 35.65 -3.98 -7.59
CA MET A 113 36.36 -2.70 -7.58
C MET A 113 37.65 -2.78 -6.73
N LEU A 114 37.60 -3.40 -5.55
CA LEU A 114 38.78 -3.58 -4.69
C LEU A 114 39.86 -4.44 -5.35
N THR A 115 39.48 -5.40 -6.19
CA THR A 115 40.43 -6.21 -6.98
C THR A 115 41.00 -5.49 -8.22
N GLY A 116 40.64 -4.22 -8.45
CA GLY A 116 41.06 -3.44 -9.61
C GLY A 116 40.37 -3.80 -10.93
N ARG A 117 39.27 -4.57 -10.89
CA ARG A 117 38.52 -5.01 -12.08
C ARG A 117 37.30 -4.10 -12.34
N TYR A 118 37.55 -2.82 -12.62
CA TYR A 118 36.50 -1.81 -12.72
C TYR A 118 35.47 -2.07 -13.84
N GLU A 119 35.92 -2.50 -15.02
CA GLU A 119 35.04 -2.82 -16.16
C GLU A 119 34.07 -3.96 -15.84
N MET A 120 34.56 -5.02 -15.19
CA MET A 120 33.72 -6.13 -14.76
C MET A 120 32.77 -5.73 -13.63
N ALA A 121 33.22 -4.89 -12.69
CA ALA A 121 32.36 -4.35 -11.65
C ALA A 121 31.20 -3.54 -12.24
N PHE A 122 31.49 -2.68 -13.22
CA PHE A 122 30.46 -1.93 -13.94
C PHE A 122 29.49 -2.85 -14.67
N LEU A 123 30.00 -3.83 -15.44
CA LEU A 123 29.17 -4.76 -16.21
C LEU A 123 28.23 -5.57 -15.30
N VAL A 124 28.71 -6.07 -14.15
CA VAL A 124 27.88 -6.80 -13.19
C VAL A 124 26.83 -5.89 -12.55
N PHE A 125 27.20 -4.68 -12.14
CA PHE A 125 26.26 -3.70 -11.57
C PHE A 125 25.18 -3.29 -12.59
N PHE A 126 25.60 -2.99 -13.82
CA PHE A 126 24.73 -2.60 -14.91
C PHE A 126 23.75 -3.71 -15.29
N LEU A 127 24.25 -4.94 -15.53
CA LEU A 127 23.41 -6.06 -15.95
C LEU A 127 22.43 -6.47 -14.86
N SER A 128 22.86 -6.50 -13.59
CA SER A 128 21.96 -6.82 -12.48
C SER A 128 20.82 -5.80 -12.35
N ASN A 129 21.10 -4.50 -12.47
CA ASN A 129 20.07 -3.46 -12.47
C ASN A 129 19.11 -3.61 -13.67
N LEU A 130 19.65 -3.87 -14.86
CA LEU A 130 18.85 -4.02 -16.08
C LEU A 130 17.91 -5.23 -15.99
N VAL A 131 18.42 -6.39 -15.54
CA VAL A 131 17.62 -7.62 -15.39
C VAL A 131 16.50 -7.44 -14.36
N LEU A 132 16.80 -6.85 -13.20
CA LEU A 132 15.81 -6.59 -12.16
C LEU A 132 14.74 -5.58 -12.61
N THR A 133 15.13 -4.51 -13.30
CA THR A 133 14.18 -3.53 -13.84
C THR A 133 13.32 -4.15 -14.95
N LEU A 134 13.92 -4.92 -15.85
CA LEU A 134 13.20 -5.61 -16.92
C LEU A 134 12.17 -6.59 -16.35
N PHE A 135 12.56 -7.39 -15.35
CA PHE A 135 11.65 -8.30 -14.66
C PHE A 135 10.46 -7.56 -14.04
N ALA A 136 10.72 -6.47 -13.29
CA ALA A 136 9.68 -5.63 -12.69
C ALA A 136 8.72 -5.03 -13.75
N ALA A 137 9.26 -4.56 -14.88
CA ALA A 137 8.49 -3.98 -15.96
C ALA A 137 7.61 -5.02 -16.69
N ILE A 138 8.13 -6.23 -16.94
CA ILE A 138 7.40 -7.31 -17.61
C ILE A 138 6.23 -7.77 -16.74
N ILE A 139 6.46 -8.07 -15.46
CA ILE A 139 5.36 -8.56 -14.60
C ILE A 139 4.28 -7.49 -14.41
N THR A 140 4.66 -6.22 -14.33
CA THR A 140 3.69 -5.12 -14.18
C THR A 140 2.89 -4.91 -15.45
N THR A 141 3.52 -4.96 -16.62
CA THR A 141 2.83 -4.67 -17.88
C THR A 141 1.94 -5.82 -18.38
N PHE A 142 2.38 -7.07 -18.25
CA PHE A 142 1.64 -8.23 -18.75
C PHE A 142 0.72 -8.89 -17.71
N ILE A 143 1.08 -8.83 -16.42
CA ILE A 143 0.30 -9.46 -15.37
C ILE A 143 -0.71 -8.47 -14.79
N SER A 144 -0.30 -7.41 -14.10
CA SER A 144 -1.26 -6.45 -13.55
C SER A 144 -0.84 -5.01 -13.82
N PRO A 145 -1.38 -4.38 -14.87
CA PRO A 145 -1.12 -2.96 -15.15
C PRO A 145 -1.54 -2.04 -14.00
N ALA A 146 -2.57 -2.43 -13.23
CA ALA A 146 -3.04 -1.72 -12.04
C ALA A 146 -2.01 -1.74 -10.88
N ALA A 147 -0.95 -2.54 -10.97
CA ALA A 147 0.14 -2.53 -10.00
C ALA A 147 1.18 -1.42 -10.28
N ALA A 148 1.12 -0.74 -11.43
CA ALA A 148 2.08 0.31 -11.77
C ALA A 148 2.08 1.46 -10.75
N GLY A 149 3.23 2.10 -10.57
CA GLY A 149 3.37 3.27 -9.69
C GLY A 149 3.23 2.96 -8.20
N SER A 150 2.96 4.02 -7.42
CA SER A 150 2.89 3.96 -5.96
C SER A 150 1.66 3.18 -5.46
N GLY A 151 0.48 3.38 -6.07
CA GLY A 151 -0.79 2.88 -5.54
C GLY A 151 -1.52 3.88 -4.63
N ILE A 152 -0.84 4.94 -4.17
CA ILE A 152 -1.46 6.00 -3.34
C ILE A 152 -2.62 6.70 -4.07
N PRO A 153 -2.46 7.18 -5.32
CA PRO A 153 -3.57 7.82 -6.04
C PRO A 153 -4.78 6.90 -6.22
N GLU A 154 -4.54 5.62 -6.50
CA GLU A 154 -5.58 4.61 -6.66
C GLU A 154 -6.32 4.35 -5.35
N MET A 155 -5.59 4.27 -4.22
CA MET A 155 -6.21 4.15 -2.91
C MET A 155 -6.95 5.42 -2.49
N LYS A 156 -6.46 6.61 -2.88
CA LYS A 156 -7.11 7.90 -2.62
C LYS A 156 -8.43 7.98 -3.38
N ALA A 157 -8.43 7.58 -4.65
CA ALA A 157 -9.64 7.44 -5.46
C ALA A 157 -10.61 6.42 -4.84
N TYR A 158 -10.11 5.24 -4.45
CA TYR A 158 -10.92 4.20 -3.81
C TYR A 158 -11.60 4.72 -2.54
N LEU A 159 -10.85 5.31 -1.60
CA LEU A 159 -11.38 5.82 -0.34
C LEU A 159 -12.29 7.05 -0.50
N ASN A 160 -12.18 7.77 -1.62
CA ASN A 160 -13.13 8.81 -2.04
C ASN A 160 -14.42 8.26 -2.67
N GLY A 161 -14.49 6.95 -2.91
CA GLY A 161 -15.69 6.26 -3.40
C GLY A 161 -15.61 5.79 -4.84
N VAL A 162 -14.45 5.79 -5.47
CA VAL A 162 -14.27 5.36 -6.87
C VAL A 162 -13.78 3.90 -6.93
N ASP A 163 -14.59 2.98 -7.41
CA ASP A 163 -14.20 1.58 -7.64
C ASP A 163 -13.76 1.38 -9.11
N ALA A 164 -12.45 1.29 -9.32
CA ALA A 164 -11.90 0.91 -10.63
C ALA A 164 -11.46 -0.57 -10.64
N PRO A 165 -11.63 -1.26 -11.78
CA PRO A 165 -11.46 -2.70 -11.85
C PRO A 165 -9.99 -3.09 -11.61
N GLY A 166 -9.78 -4.05 -10.72
CA GLY A 166 -8.47 -4.64 -10.48
C GLY A 166 -7.53 -3.82 -9.60
N ILE A 167 -7.93 -2.64 -9.10
CA ILE A 167 -7.14 -1.85 -8.15
C ILE A 167 -6.84 -2.66 -6.88
N ILE A 168 -7.85 -3.35 -6.33
CA ILE A 168 -7.71 -4.19 -5.15
C ILE A 168 -7.97 -5.65 -5.50
N SER A 169 -6.97 -6.29 -6.14
CA SER A 169 -7.03 -7.71 -6.51
C SER A 169 -5.84 -8.48 -5.97
N LEU A 170 -5.99 -9.79 -5.75
CA LEU A 170 -4.90 -10.67 -5.33
C LEU A 170 -3.75 -10.68 -6.37
N ARG A 171 -4.09 -10.59 -7.66
CA ARG A 171 -3.10 -10.48 -8.75
C ARG A 171 -2.29 -9.20 -8.61
N THR A 172 -2.95 -8.07 -8.37
CA THR A 172 -2.29 -6.77 -8.14
C THR A 172 -1.41 -6.83 -6.89
N LEU A 173 -1.88 -7.41 -5.78
CA LEU A 173 -1.10 -7.59 -4.56
C LEU A 173 0.22 -8.34 -4.81
N ILE A 174 0.17 -9.51 -5.46
CA ILE A 174 1.36 -10.33 -5.72
C ILE A 174 2.34 -9.60 -6.64
N VAL A 175 1.83 -9.02 -7.74
CA VAL A 175 2.66 -8.26 -8.70
C VAL A 175 3.28 -7.04 -8.03
N LYS A 176 2.55 -6.34 -7.16
CA LYS A 176 3.05 -5.17 -6.43
C LYS A 176 4.18 -5.54 -5.47
N ILE A 177 4.04 -6.64 -4.72
CA ILE A 177 5.09 -7.12 -3.80
C ILE A 177 6.36 -7.44 -4.59
N ILE A 178 6.27 -8.35 -5.57
CA ILE A 178 7.43 -8.83 -6.35
C ILE A 178 8.04 -7.68 -7.17
N GLY A 179 7.21 -6.86 -7.80
CA GLY A 179 7.63 -5.70 -8.59
C GLY A 179 8.32 -4.64 -7.75
N SER A 180 7.82 -4.36 -6.54
CA SER A 180 8.47 -3.42 -5.62
C SER A 180 9.83 -3.92 -5.15
N ILE A 181 9.97 -5.20 -4.81
CA ILE A 181 11.25 -5.80 -4.42
C ILE A 181 12.27 -5.63 -5.55
N SER A 182 11.88 -6.02 -6.76
CA SER A 182 12.78 -5.97 -7.93
C SER A 182 13.14 -4.54 -8.34
N ALA A 183 12.18 -3.61 -8.33
CA ALA A 183 12.40 -2.21 -8.73
C ALA A 183 13.24 -1.42 -7.72
N VAL A 184 13.08 -1.66 -6.41
CA VAL A 184 13.93 -1.02 -5.40
C VAL A 184 15.33 -1.65 -5.41
N SER A 185 15.42 -2.96 -5.63
CA SER A 185 16.71 -3.66 -5.70
C SER A 185 17.53 -3.31 -6.96
N SER A 186 16.90 -2.78 -8.02
CA SER A 186 17.56 -2.38 -9.26
C SER A 186 18.23 -1.00 -9.22
N SER A 187 18.34 -0.38 -8.04
CA SER A 187 18.95 0.96 -7.85
C SER A 187 18.28 2.08 -8.66
N LEU A 188 17.01 1.90 -9.02
CA LEU A 188 16.18 3.02 -9.46
C LEU A 188 15.94 3.98 -8.28
N LEU A 189 15.78 5.27 -8.58
CA LEU A 189 15.47 6.30 -7.59
C LEU A 189 13.99 6.22 -7.16
N VAL A 190 13.61 5.08 -6.58
CA VAL A 190 12.24 4.75 -6.16
C VAL A 190 12.23 4.19 -4.74
N GLY A 191 11.11 4.39 -4.03
CA GLY A 191 10.92 3.92 -2.67
C GLY A 191 9.85 2.82 -2.54
N LYS A 192 9.89 2.09 -1.43
CA LYS A 192 8.91 1.04 -1.07
C LYS A 192 7.69 1.54 -0.30
N ALA A 193 7.71 2.76 0.23
CA ALA A 193 6.67 3.29 1.11
C ALA A 193 5.27 3.34 0.45
N GLY A 194 5.20 3.88 -0.77
CA GLY A 194 3.96 3.94 -1.54
C GLY A 194 3.36 2.56 -1.85
N PRO A 195 4.12 1.65 -2.48
CA PRO A 195 3.67 0.28 -2.71
C PRO A 195 3.22 -0.45 -1.45
N MET A 196 3.90 -0.25 -0.31
CA MET A 196 3.52 -0.87 0.97
C MET A 196 2.14 -0.45 1.48
N MET A 197 1.77 0.81 1.26
CA MET A 197 0.43 1.29 1.59
C MET A 197 -0.66 0.63 0.74
N HIS A 198 -0.43 0.48 -0.57
CA HIS A 198 -1.35 -0.23 -1.47
C HIS A 198 -1.42 -1.74 -1.17
N ILE A 199 -0.29 -2.36 -0.82
CA ILE A 199 -0.21 -3.75 -0.36
C ILE A 199 -1.06 -3.95 0.90
N GLY A 200 -0.93 -3.05 1.87
CA GLY A 200 -1.70 -3.09 3.11
C GLY A 200 -3.20 -2.94 2.88
N ALA A 201 -3.61 -2.03 2.01
CA ALA A 201 -5.00 -1.89 1.56
C ALA A 201 -5.53 -3.16 0.88
N CYS A 202 -4.73 -3.78 0.00
CA CYS A 202 -5.12 -5.01 -0.68
C CYS A 202 -5.31 -6.18 0.31
N ILE A 203 -4.38 -6.34 1.26
CA ILE A 203 -4.49 -7.34 2.33
C ILE A 203 -5.77 -7.13 3.14
N ALA A 204 -6.04 -5.90 3.56
CA ALA A 204 -7.24 -5.56 4.33
C ALA A 204 -8.54 -5.85 3.57
N SER A 205 -8.60 -5.49 2.30
CA SER A 205 -9.77 -5.76 1.46
C SER A 205 -10.00 -7.25 1.22
N LEU A 206 -8.93 -8.02 0.99
CA LEU A 206 -9.02 -9.47 0.80
C LEU A 206 -9.45 -10.19 2.08
N LEU A 207 -8.96 -9.76 3.24
CA LEU A 207 -9.37 -10.31 4.54
C LEU A 207 -10.81 -9.92 4.87
N GLY A 208 -11.19 -8.66 4.67
CA GLY A 208 -12.55 -8.16 4.95
C GLY A 208 -13.64 -8.80 4.10
N GLN A 209 -13.33 -9.24 2.88
CA GLN A 209 -14.28 -9.94 2.00
C GLN A 209 -14.35 -11.45 2.25
N GLY A 210 -13.49 -11.98 3.12
CA GLY A 210 -13.37 -13.42 3.40
C GLY A 210 -12.66 -14.21 2.31
N GLY A 211 -11.75 -13.56 1.57
CA GLY A 211 -10.92 -14.13 0.52
C GLY A 211 -11.28 -13.66 -0.89
N SER A 212 -10.58 -14.21 -1.88
CA SER A 212 -10.80 -13.83 -3.28
C SER A 212 -11.99 -14.59 -3.88
N ARG A 213 -13.04 -13.84 -4.24
CA ARG A 213 -14.24 -14.37 -4.91
C ARG A 213 -13.91 -15.15 -6.19
N ARG A 214 -12.85 -14.74 -6.91
CA ARG A 214 -12.41 -15.38 -8.16
C ARG A 214 -11.82 -16.79 -7.95
N TYR A 215 -11.21 -17.04 -6.79
CA TYR A 215 -10.57 -18.32 -6.47
C TYR A 215 -11.42 -19.21 -5.55
N GLY A 216 -12.68 -18.84 -5.29
CA GLY A 216 -13.59 -19.63 -4.46
C GLY A 216 -13.27 -19.67 -2.97
N LEU A 217 -12.20 -18.98 -2.51
CA LEU A 217 -11.93 -18.77 -1.09
C LEU A 217 -12.93 -17.76 -0.54
N THR A 218 -14.10 -18.22 -0.12
CA THR A 218 -15.08 -17.40 0.60
C THR A 218 -15.42 -18.04 1.93
N TRP A 219 -15.02 -17.39 3.01
CA TRP A 219 -15.29 -17.88 4.36
C TRP A 219 -16.71 -17.48 4.77
N LYS A 220 -17.56 -18.46 5.09
CA LYS A 220 -18.97 -18.23 5.44
C LYS A 220 -19.15 -17.35 6.69
N TRP A 221 -18.18 -17.37 7.61
CA TRP A 221 -18.20 -16.58 8.84
C TRP A 221 -18.04 -15.07 8.62
N ILE A 222 -17.55 -14.62 7.46
CA ILE A 222 -17.25 -13.19 7.19
C ILE A 222 -18.42 -12.50 6.43
N ARG A 223 -19.60 -13.14 6.37
CA ARG A 223 -20.74 -12.61 5.59
C ARG A 223 -21.20 -11.22 6.05
N PHE A 224 -21.02 -10.90 7.33
CA PHE A 224 -21.41 -9.62 7.93
C PHE A 224 -20.57 -8.41 7.46
N PHE A 225 -19.37 -8.64 6.94
CA PHE A 225 -18.44 -7.56 6.53
C PHE A 225 -18.48 -7.26 5.02
N LYS A 226 -19.43 -7.84 4.30
CA LYS A 226 -19.67 -7.55 2.87
C LYS A 226 -20.48 -6.26 2.70
N ASN A 227 -20.03 -5.19 3.35
CA ASN A 227 -20.56 -3.85 3.21
C ASN A 227 -19.42 -2.91 2.82
N ASP A 228 -19.67 -1.98 1.90
CA ASP A 228 -18.62 -1.09 1.39
C ASP A 228 -18.10 -0.12 2.46
N ARG A 229 -18.95 0.26 3.42
CA ARG A 229 -18.52 1.06 4.59
C ARG A 229 -17.49 0.33 5.46
N ASP A 230 -17.75 -0.92 5.83
CA ASP A 230 -16.82 -1.70 6.65
C ASP A 230 -15.55 -2.05 5.87
N ARG A 231 -15.69 -2.34 4.58
CA ARG A 231 -14.56 -2.57 3.68
C ARG A 231 -13.66 -1.34 3.59
N ARG A 232 -14.23 -0.15 3.46
CA ARG A 232 -13.50 1.13 3.46
C ARG A 232 -12.72 1.30 4.77
N ASP A 233 -13.38 1.15 5.91
CA ASP A 233 -12.74 1.26 7.23
C ASP A 233 -11.53 0.31 7.37
N LEU A 234 -11.68 -0.95 6.94
CA LEU A 234 -10.60 -1.94 6.97
C LEU A 234 -9.47 -1.55 6.00
N VAL A 235 -9.80 -1.11 4.78
CA VAL A 235 -8.82 -0.64 3.78
C VAL A 235 -8.03 0.57 4.29
N THR A 236 -8.68 1.50 4.98
CA THR A 236 -8.02 2.63 5.65
C THR A 236 -7.05 2.14 6.73
N CYS A 237 -7.46 1.18 7.58
CA CYS A 237 -6.57 0.56 8.58
C CYS A 237 -5.39 -0.16 7.91
N GLY A 238 -5.61 -0.88 6.81
CA GLY A 238 -4.57 -1.54 6.03
C GLY A 238 -3.58 -0.57 5.39
N SER A 239 -4.08 0.57 4.89
CA SER A 239 -3.25 1.63 4.30
C SER A 239 -2.34 2.25 5.37
N ALA A 240 -2.90 2.57 6.55
CA ALA A 240 -2.15 3.05 7.71
C ALA A 240 -1.09 2.02 8.16
N ALA A 241 -1.46 0.73 8.22
CA ALA A 241 -0.57 -0.36 8.55
C ALA A 241 0.63 -0.48 7.58
N GLY A 242 0.39 -0.27 6.28
CA GLY A 242 1.45 -0.29 5.27
C GLY A 242 2.48 0.83 5.45
N ILE A 243 2.03 2.05 5.74
CA ILE A 243 2.90 3.19 6.06
C ILE A 243 3.65 2.96 7.37
N ALA A 244 2.97 2.48 8.40
CA ALA A 244 3.59 2.12 9.67
C ALA A 244 4.67 1.03 9.49
N ALA A 245 4.45 0.05 8.61
CA ALA A 245 5.44 -0.98 8.29
C ALA A 245 6.63 -0.43 7.48
N ALA A 246 6.40 0.57 6.63
CA ALA A 246 7.45 1.18 5.82
C ALA A 246 8.37 2.12 6.61
N PHE A 247 7.80 2.94 7.51
CA PHE A 247 8.53 3.97 8.27
C PHE A 247 8.74 3.65 9.75
N ARG A 248 8.19 2.53 10.25
CA ARG A 248 8.21 2.16 11.68
C ARG A 248 7.55 3.20 12.59
N ALA A 249 6.66 4.02 12.04
CA ALA A 249 5.99 5.10 12.72
C ALA A 249 4.49 4.78 12.83
N PRO A 250 4.01 4.17 13.93
CA PRO A 250 2.60 3.77 14.05
C PRO A 250 1.66 4.97 14.06
N VAL A 251 2.02 6.06 14.74
CA VAL A 251 1.24 7.31 14.77
C VAL A 251 1.30 8.01 13.42
N GLY A 252 2.49 8.09 12.80
CA GLY A 252 2.66 8.69 11.47
C GLY A 252 1.82 7.98 10.40
N GLY A 253 1.69 6.64 10.47
CA GLY A 253 0.83 5.89 9.56
C GLY A 253 -0.66 6.21 9.72
N VAL A 254 -1.14 6.45 10.94
CA VAL A 254 -2.53 6.85 11.20
C VAL A 254 -2.77 8.27 10.70
N LEU A 255 -1.86 9.20 11.00
CA LEU A 255 -1.96 10.60 10.55
C LEU A 255 -1.93 10.67 9.02
N PHE A 256 -1.05 9.93 8.37
CA PHE A 256 -1.04 9.82 6.91
C PHE A 256 -2.37 9.32 6.35
N ALA A 257 -2.97 8.28 6.95
CA ALA A 257 -4.26 7.77 6.50
C ALA A 257 -5.41 8.77 6.74
N LEU A 258 -5.30 9.61 7.77
CA LEU A 258 -6.26 10.66 8.08
C LEU A 258 -6.13 11.84 7.12
N GLU A 259 -4.91 12.32 6.87
CA GLU A 259 -4.64 13.53 6.09
C GLU A 259 -4.69 13.27 4.58
N GLU A 260 -4.06 12.20 4.12
CA GLU A 260 -3.87 11.96 2.69
C GLU A 260 -4.92 11.04 2.07
N MET A 261 -5.62 10.22 2.86
CA MET A 261 -6.36 9.08 2.30
C MET A 261 -7.86 9.13 2.53
N ALA A 262 -8.33 9.67 3.65
CA ALA A 262 -9.73 9.62 4.02
C ALA A 262 -10.36 11.03 4.06
N SER A 263 -11.42 11.26 3.28
CA SER A 263 -12.19 12.52 3.39
C SER A 263 -13.10 12.56 4.62
N TRP A 264 -13.48 11.40 5.15
CA TRP A 264 -14.36 11.27 6.32
C TRP A 264 -13.74 10.32 7.33
N TRP A 265 -13.77 10.72 8.59
CA TRP A 265 -13.12 10.01 9.69
C TRP A 265 -14.07 9.88 10.89
N THR A 266 -14.06 8.72 11.54
CA THR A 266 -14.82 8.49 12.78
C THR A 266 -13.88 8.15 13.93
N SER A 267 -14.24 8.51 15.17
CA SER A 267 -13.43 8.20 16.35
C SER A 267 -13.20 6.69 16.53
N GLY A 268 -14.19 5.87 16.15
CA GLY A 268 -14.02 4.42 16.16
C GLY A 268 -13.00 3.92 15.14
N LEU A 269 -12.92 4.54 13.96
CA LEU A 269 -11.91 4.23 12.95
C LEU A 269 -10.51 4.64 13.42
N LEU A 270 -10.38 5.77 14.11
CA LEU A 270 -9.12 6.23 14.71
C LEU A 270 -8.49 5.15 15.60
N TRP A 271 -9.26 4.65 16.55
CA TRP A 271 -8.78 3.64 17.50
C TRP A 271 -8.44 2.32 16.82
N ARG A 272 -9.22 1.90 15.82
CA ARG A 272 -8.93 0.70 15.03
C ARG A 272 -7.66 0.84 14.19
N ALA A 273 -7.47 1.99 13.54
CA ALA A 273 -6.28 2.28 12.75
C ALA A 273 -5.04 2.31 13.66
N PHE A 274 -5.11 3.01 14.79
CA PHE A 274 -4.02 3.07 15.78
C PHE A 274 -3.66 1.69 16.35
N PHE A 275 -4.67 0.89 16.71
CA PHE A 275 -4.42 -0.48 17.16
C PHE A 275 -3.74 -1.33 16.08
N THR A 276 -4.21 -1.24 14.83
CA THR A 276 -3.62 -1.96 13.70
C THR A 276 -2.15 -1.57 13.49
N THR A 277 -1.82 -0.27 13.52
CA THR A 277 -0.44 0.20 13.34
C THR A 277 0.45 -0.10 14.54
N ALA A 278 -0.10 -0.10 15.76
CA ALA A 278 0.63 -0.52 16.97
C ALA A 278 1.02 -2.00 16.90
N VAL A 279 0.10 -2.88 16.46
CA VAL A 279 0.39 -4.30 16.22
C VAL A 279 1.52 -4.45 15.19
N VAL A 280 1.49 -3.67 14.11
CA VAL A 280 2.57 -3.64 13.11
C VAL A 280 3.91 -3.30 13.75
N ALA A 281 3.96 -2.25 14.57
CA ALA A 281 5.21 -1.81 15.21
C ALA A 281 5.79 -2.89 16.14
N ILE A 282 4.96 -3.54 16.96
CA ILE A 282 5.38 -4.60 17.89
C ILE A 282 5.92 -5.82 17.12
N ILE A 283 5.18 -6.33 16.13
CA ILE A 283 5.58 -7.51 15.38
C ILE A 283 6.83 -7.23 14.55
N LEU A 284 6.88 -6.06 13.90
CA LEU A 284 8.04 -5.66 13.12
C LEU A 284 9.28 -5.57 14.02
N ARG A 285 9.19 -4.95 15.21
CA ARG A 285 10.28 -4.87 16.19
C ARG A 285 10.78 -6.27 16.58
N ALA A 286 9.85 -7.19 16.90
CA ALA A 286 10.20 -8.56 17.26
C ALA A 286 10.91 -9.31 16.11
N LEU A 287 10.43 -9.15 14.87
CA LEU A 287 11.07 -9.77 13.69
C LEU A 287 12.47 -9.19 13.42
N ILE A 288 12.64 -7.89 13.62
CA ILE A 288 13.95 -7.23 13.49
C ILE A 288 14.93 -7.77 14.54
N ASP A 289 14.52 -7.87 15.80
CA ASP A 289 15.39 -8.38 16.87
C ASP A 289 15.81 -9.83 16.62
N VAL A 290 14.91 -10.66 16.08
CA VAL A 290 15.26 -12.01 15.61
C VAL A 290 16.32 -11.97 14.52
N CYS A 291 16.24 -11.01 13.60
CA CYS A 291 17.20 -10.92 12.51
C CYS A 291 18.54 -10.29 12.88
N LEU A 292 18.57 -9.42 13.90
CA LEU A 292 19.80 -8.93 14.51
C LEU A 292 20.60 -10.04 15.20
N SER A 293 19.98 -11.21 15.49
CA SER A 293 20.71 -12.40 15.98
C SER A 293 21.62 -13.07 14.93
N GLY A 294 21.76 -12.48 13.73
CA GLY A 294 22.70 -12.92 12.68
C GLY A 294 22.13 -13.95 11.70
N LYS A 295 20.85 -14.35 11.83
CA LYS A 295 20.24 -15.38 10.98
C LYS A 295 19.67 -14.87 9.65
N CYS A 296 19.69 -13.56 9.40
CA CYS A 296 18.94 -12.92 8.29
C CYS A 296 19.81 -12.25 7.22
N GLY A 297 21.04 -12.72 7.01
CA GLY A 297 21.91 -12.24 5.94
C GLY A 297 22.41 -10.81 6.15
N LEU A 298 22.24 -9.94 5.16
CA LEU A 298 22.72 -8.55 5.15
C LEU A 298 21.71 -7.55 5.75
N PHE A 299 20.69 -8.03 6.44
CA PHE A 299 19.66 -7.18 7.04
C PHE A 299 20.26 -6.15 8.02
N GLY A 300 19.87 -4.89 7.88
CA GLY A 300 20.32 -3.78 8.74
C GLY A 300 21.69 -3.17 8.41
N LYS A 301 22.49 -3.78 7.52
CA LYS A 301 23.83 -3.25 7.14
C LYS A 301 23.80 -2.19 6.04
N GLY A 302 22.69 -2.09 5.30
CA GLY A 302 22.59 -1.24 4.11
C GLY A 302 22.03 0.17 4.34
N GLY A 303 21.61 0.53 5.55
CA GLY A 303 21.06 1.87 5.87
C GLY A 303 19.77 2.24 5.11
N LEU A 304 19.15 1.31 4.39
CA LEU A 304 18.21 1.66 3.31
C LEU A 304 16.91 2.32 3.78
N ILE A 305 16.44 2.14 5.02
CA ILE A 305 15.45 3.01 5.70
C ILE A 305 15.54 2.80 7.23
N MET A 306 16.73 2.94 7.81
CA MET A 306 16.91 2.82 9.26
C MET A 306 17.47 4.13 9.80
N PHE A 307 16.61 5.12 9.98
CA PHE A 307 17.00 6.30 10.74
C PHE A 307 16.98 5.92 12.23
N ASP A 308 18.15 5.59 12.78
CA ASP A 308 18.32 5.45 14.21
C ASP A 308 18.58 6.84 14.83
N VAL A 309 17.49 7.59 15.02
CA VAL A 309 17.50 8.99 15.49
C VAL A 309 18.01 9.12 16.93
N TYR A 310 18.17 8.01 17.65
CA TYR A 310 18.55 8.01 19.07
C TYR A 310 20.04 8.27 19.34
N SER A 311 20.87 8.43 18.31
CA SER A 311 22.34 8.46 18.46
C SER A 311 22.95 9.86 18.69
N ALA A 312 22.21 10.96 18.53
CA ALA A 312 22.75 12.31 18.73
C ALA A 312 21.82 13.21 19.56
N ASN A 313 22.30 13.63 20.73
CA ASN A 313 21.65 14.68 21.53
C ASN A 313 21.95 16.06 20.92
N ILE A 314 21.17 16.43 19.90
CA ILE A 314 21.25 17.75 19.26
C ILE A 314 20.36 18.72 20.05
N SER A 315 20.96 19.73 20.68
CA SER A 315 20.23 20.81 21.35
C SER A 315 19.94 21.96 20.37
N TYR A 316 18.66 22.19 20.08
CA TYR A 316 18.22 23.31 19.25
C TYR A 316 18.03 24.58 20.08
N HIS A 317 18.51 25.71 19.56
CA HIS A 317 18.33 27.03 20.16
C HIS A 317 17.34 27.86 19.34
N MET A 318 16.77 28.92 19.93
CA MET A 318 15.83 29.81 19.22
C MET A 318 16.46 30.48 17.99
N GLN A 319 17.79 30.58 17.94
CA GLN A 319 18.54 31.09 16.79
C GLN A 319 18.52 30.14 15.57
N ASP A 320 18.21 28.86 15.77
CA ASP A 320 18.12 27.87 14.69
C ASP A 320 16.75 27.91 13.99
N VAL A 321 15.76 28.56 14.59
CA VAL A 321 14.39 28.63 14.05
C VAL A 321 14.33 29.39 12.71
N PRO A 322 14.94 30.59 12.53
CA PRO A 322 14.91 31.27 11.24
C PRO A 322 15.55 30.47 10.09
N PRO A 323 16.73 29.83 10.26
CA PRO A 323 17.28 28.92 9.25
C PRO A 323 16.34 27.75 8.91
N VAL A 324 15.68 27.13 9.90
CA VAL A 324 14.73 26.04 9.68
C VAL A 324 13.51 26.52 8.89
N LEU A 325 12.99 27.72 9.19
CA LEU A 325 11.90 28.33 8.44
C LEU A 325 12.31 28.64 6.99
N LEU A 326 13.51 29.20 6.79
CA LEU A 326 14.06 29.45 5.46
C LEU A 326 14.19 28.16 4.66
N LEU A 327 14.68 27.09 5.28
CA LEU A 327 14.76 25.77 4.66
C LEU A 327 13.37 25.25 4.25
N GLY A 328 12.34 25.48 5.08
CA GLY A 328 10.95 25.17 4.76
C GLY A 328 10.44 25.94 3.54
N VAL A 329 10.73 27.24 3.43
CA VAL A 329 10.36 28.06 2.27
C VAL A 329 11.06 27.58 1.00
N VAL A 330 12.38 27.35 1.07
CA VAL A 330 13.16 26.84 -0.06
C VAL A 330 12.64 25.46 -0.50
N GLY A 331 12.37 24.57 0.47
CA GLY A 331 11.79 23.26 0.21
C GLY A 331 10.42 23.34 -0.46
N GLY A 332 9.56 24.27 -0.04
CA GLY A 332 8.26 24.52 -0.67
C GLY A 332 8.37 24.98 -2.13
N ILE A 333 9.30 25.92 -2.41
CA ILE A 333 9.54 26.42 -3.77
C ILE A 333 10.09 25.30 -4.67
N LEU A 334 11.11 24.57 -4.20
CA LEU A 334 11.70 23.46 -4.96
C LEU A 334 10.70 22.31 -5.16
N GLY A 335 9.87 22.02 -4.17
CA GLY A 335 8.79 21.02 -4.27
C GLY A 335 7.73 21.42 -5.30
N SER A 336 7.32 22.69 -5.33
CA SER A 336 6.41 23.22 -6.35
C SER A 336 7.02 23.13 -7.76
N LEU A 337 8.30 23.50 -7.91
CA LEU A 337 9.02 23.37 -9.18
C LEU A 337 9.13 21.91 -9.63
N TYR A 338 9.42 20.99 -8.71
CA TYR A 338 9.46 19.56 -8.98
C TYR A 338 8.11 19.06 -9.49
N ASN A 339 7.01 19.41 -8.82
CA ASN A 339 5.66 19.01 -9.25
C ASN A 339 5.29 19.59 -10.64
N PHE A 340 5.68 20.85 -10.90
CA PHE A 340 5.48 21.46 -12.21
C PHE A 340 6.23 20.71 -13.32
N LEU A 341 7.50 20.39 -13.10
CA LEU A 341 8.30 19.62 -14.06
C LEU A 341 7.77 18.19 -14.23
N LEU A 342 7.38 17.56 -13.12
CA LEU A 342 6.80 16.22 -13.12
C LEU A 342 5.50 16.17 -13.95
N ASP A 343 4.61 17.17 -13.83
CA ASP A 343 3.40 17.26 -14.66
C ASP A 343 3.75 17.30 -16.17
N LYS A 344 4.76 18.10 -16.56
CA LYS A 344 5.20 18.15 -17.96
C LYS A 344 5.75 16.81 -18.44
N VAL A 345 6.58 16.15 -17.63
CA VAL A 345 7.12 14.82 -17.95
C VAL A 345 6.00 13.78 -18.05
N LEU A 346 5.03 13.81 -17.14
CA LEU A 346 3.89 12.88 -17.14
C LEU A 346 2.98 13.08 -18.36
N ARG A 347 2.79 14.31 -18.85
CA ARG A 347 2.05 14.57 -20.09
C ARG A 347 2.75 13.96 -21.31
N VAL A 348 4.07 14.11 -21.41
CA VAL A 348 4.86 13.48 -22.48
C VAL A 348 4.80 11.95 -22.36
N TYR A 349 4.97 11.44 -21.14
CA TYR A 349 4.85 10.01 -20.85
C TYR A 349 3.48 9.47 -21.24
N ALA A 350 2.38 10.19 -20.96
CA ALA A 350 1.03 9.75 -21.31
C ALA A 350 0.84 9.55 -22.82
N ILE A 351 1.47 10.39 -23.65
CA ILE A 351 1.45 10.24 -25.12
C ILE A 351 2.19 8.95 -25.53
N ILE A 352 3.35 8.67 -24.93
CA ILE A 352 4.14 7.48 -25.26
C ILE A 352 3.47 6.21 -24.73
N ASN A 353 2.86 6.28 -23.55
CA ASN A 353 2.18 5.17 -22.87
C ASN A 353 0.96 4.65 -23.67
N LYS A 354 0.35 5.50 -24.50
CA LYS A 354 -0.77 5.13 -25.40
C LYS A 354 -0.33 4.32 -26.63
N LYS A 355 0.96 4.33 -27.02
CA LYS A 355 1.40 3.69 -28.27
C LYS A 355 1.47 2.17 -28.18
N SER A 356 2.27 1.62 -27.28
CA SER A 356 2.40 0.17 -27.12
C SER A 356 3.00 -0.22 -25.77
N VAL A 357 2.83 -1.49 -25.39
CA VAL A 357 3.45 -2.07 -24.18
C VAL A 357 4.97 -2.09 -24.29
N THR A 358 5.51 -2.35 -25.48
CA THR A 358 6.96 -2.39 -25.74
C THR A 358 7.64 -1.07 -25.41
N TYR A 359 7.01 0.07 -25.73
CA TYR A 359 7.56 1.39 -25.38
C TYR A 359 7.68 1.60 -23.87
N LYS A 360 6.78 1.03 -23.07
CA LYS A 360 6.83 1.13 -21.60
C LYS A 360 8.05 0.41 -21.04
N ILE A 361 8.31 -0.80 -21.55
CA ILE A 361 9.47 -1.61 -21.16
C ILE A 361 10.75 -0.93 -21.64
N PHE A 362 10.77 -0.42 -22.87
CA PHE A 362 11.92 0.29 -23.42
C PHE A 362 12.30 1.50 -22.57
N ILE A 363 11.32 2.36 -22.20
CA ILE A 363 11.57 3.51 -21.31
C ILE A 363 12.17 3.06 -19.97
N ALA A 364 11.60 2.02 -19.35
CA ALA A 364 12.12 1.52 -18.07
C ALA A 364 13.57 1.04 -18.19
N CYS A 365 13.90 0.31 -19.26
CA CYS A 365 15.27 -0.11 -19.55
C CYS A 365 16.20 1.09 -19.79
N THR A 366 15.79 2.08 -20.58
CA THR A 366 16.60 3.29 -20.83
C THR A 366 16.89 4.05 -19.54
N ILE A 367 15.90 4.19 -18.64
CA ILE A 367 16.10 4.82 -17.33
C ILE A 367 17.07 3.99 -16.47
N SER A 368 16.94 2.67 -16.47
CA SER A 368 17.85 1.78 -15.73
C SER A 368 19.29 1.87 -16.24
N ILE A 369 19.49 1.99 -17.55
CA ILE A 369 20.80 2.16 -18.18
C ILE A 369 21.40 3.49 -17.75
N PHE A 370 20.65 4.58 -17.92
CA PHE A 370 21.10 5.92 -17.59
C PHE A 370 21.44 6.09 -16.10
N THR A 371 20.57 5.59 -15.22
CA THR A 371 20.79 5.62 -13.77
C THR A 371 22.01 4.79 -13.37
N SER A 372 22.23 3.62 -13.97
CA SER A 372 23.41 2.80 -13.67
C SER A 372 24.71 3.48 -14.10
N CYS A 373 24.74 4.12 -15.28
CA CYS A 373 25.89 4.89 -15.74
C CYS A 373 26.19 6.08 -14.83
N LEU A 374 25.16 6.82 -14.38
CA LEU A 374 25.34 7.95 -13.47
C LEU A 374 25.80 7.51 -12.08
N LEU A 375 25.16 6.49 -11.50
CA LEU A 375 25.48 6.01 -10.16
C LEU A 375 26.90 5.44 -10.08
N PHE A 376 27.36 4.74 -11.14
CA PHE A 376 28.72 4.23 -11.18
C PHE A 376 29.73 5.32 -11.60
N GLY A 377 29.36 6.24 -12.50
CA GLY A 377 30.26 7.22 -13.11
C GLY A 377 30.47 8.50 -12.31
N LEU A 378 29.42 9.07 -11.69
CA LEU A 378 29.51 10.32 -10.93
C LEU A 378 30.52 10.27 -9.77
N PRO A 379 30.65 9.16 -8.99
CA PRO A 379 31.66 9.08 -7.94
C PRO A 379 33.10 9.26 -8.41
N TRP A 380 33.41 8.95 -9.68
CA TRP A 380 34.76 9.16 -10.24
C TRP A 380 35.12 10.63 -10.45
N LEU A 381 34.13 11.54 -10.44
CA LEU A 381 34.35 12.98 -10.53
C LEU A 381 34.58 13.62 -9.15
N ALA A 382 34.28 12.89 -8.07
CA ALA A 382 34.45 13.40 -6.71
C ALA A 382 35.91 13.29 -6.24
N SER A 383 36.35 14.24 -5.42
CA SER A 383 37.65 14.17 -4.76
C SER A 383 37.64 13.15 -3.63
N CYS A 384 38.78 12.47 -3.44
CA CYS A 384 38.95 11.52 -2.33
C CYS A 384 38.97 12.27 -0.99
N GLN A 385 38.23 11.75 -0.02
CA GLN A 385 38.28 12.23 1.37
C GLN A 385 39.00 11.20 2.24
N PRO A 386 39.87 11.62 3.17
CA PRO A 386 40.49 10.71 4.12
C PRO A 386 39.43 10.14 5.06
N CYS A 387 39.69 8.91 5.50
CA CYS A 387 38.81 8.22 6.44
C CYS A 387 38.82 8.89 7.82
N PRO A 388 37.67 8.99 8.50
CA PRO A 388 37.62 9.50 9.86
C PRO A 388 38.42 8.57 10.79
N LEU A 389 39.24 9.15 11.67
CA LEU A 389 40.17 8.43 12.53
C LEU A 389 39.49 7.49 13.55
N ASP A 390 38.21 7.72 13.85
CA ASP A 390 37.41 6.99 14.85
C ASP A 390 36.51 5.90 14.27
N SER A 391 36.63 5.54 12.98
CA SER A 391 35.78 4.50 12.39
C SER A 391 36.24 3.10 12.79
N THR A 392 35.33 2.33 13.39
CA THR A 392 35.52 0.90 13.72
C THR A 392 35.43 -0.03 12.51
N GLU A 393 34.97 0.46 11.36
CA GLU A 393 34.93 -0.30 10.10
C GLU A 393 36.15 0.03 9.24
N ASP A 394 36.74 -1.01 8.63
CA ASP A 394 37.82 -0.87 7.67
C ASP A 394 37.34 0.00 6.50
N CYS A 395 37.94 1.17 6.40
CA CYS A 395 37.59 2.13 5.37
C CYS A 395 37.98 1.56 4.00
N PRO A 396 37.11 1.64 2.97
CA PRO A 396 37.41 1.12 1.63
C PRO A 396 38.45 2.01 0.97
N THR A 397 39.71 1.80 1.33
CA THR A 397 40.85 2.62 0.91
C THR A 397 41.58 1.95 -0.23
N ILE A 398 41.93 2.78 -1.20
CA ILE A 398 42.93 2.50 -2.22
C ILE A 398 44.28 2.29 -1.50
N GLY A 399 44.82 1.07 -1.55
CA GLY A 399 46.14 0.68 -1.01
C GLY A 399 46.12 0.43 0.50
N ARG A 400 46.18 -0.81 1.00
CA ARG A 400 47.45 -1.56 1.14
C ARG A 400 48.66 -0.63 0.98
N SER A 401 49.13 -0.08 2.09
CA SER A 401 50.55 0.24 2.27
C SER A 401 51.25 -0.98 2.82
#